data_AF-A0A8J3KCG2-F1
#
_entry.id   AF-A0A8J3KCG2-F1
#
_cell.length_a   1.000
_cell.length_b   1.000
_cell.length_c   1.000
_cell.angle_alpha   90.00
_cell.angle_beta   90.00
_cell.angle_gamma   90.00
#
_symmetry.space_group_name_H-M   'P 1'
#
loop_
_entity.id
_entity.type
_entity.pdbx_description
1 polymer ?
#
loop_
_entity_poly.entity_id
_entity_poly.type
_entity_poly.pdbx_seq_one_letter_code
_entity_poly.pdbx_strand_id
1 'polypeptide(L)'
;MSTTLAARRRAALYALIVAVASVLLLTTALAKIADAHGNIVSPASRNYGCWQRWGSDFQNPAMATQDPMCWQAWQADPQAMWNWNGLFREGVAGNHQGAIPDGQLCSAGHTQSGRYNAMDTVGDWKAQSIANNFSVKLYDQASHGADYIRVYVTKQGYNPITQPLGWGNLELVGQIGNTPASQWTPESAGGVSIQVGGTASGRTGRHIVYTIWQASHLDQSYYFCSDVTFGGVNPSQSPSASPSPSRPPSASPSPSRPPSPSPSVSPSPSSSPPPPGGCSASYSLTGQWPGGFQGEVKVTAGSSAITKWTVTVTWTNGQQITNAWNATVTTSGSTATAKSVAHNSALAAGASTTFGFLGSYTGSANGAPALTCSPT
;
A
#
# COMPACT_ATOMS: atom_id res chain seq x y z
N MET A 1 -28.47 -48.40 35.20
CA MET A 1 -27.07 -48.05 34.84
C MET A 1 -26.87 -47.62 33.38
N SER A 2 -27.84 -47.80 32.46
CA SER A 2 -27.64 -47.53 31.02
C SER A 2 -27.86 -46.08 30.54
N THR A 3 -28.53 -45.23 31.33
CA THR A 3 -28.84 -43.83 30.94
C THR A 3 -27.67 -42.87 31.15
N THR A 4 -26.78 -43.14 32.11
CA THR A 4 -25.61 -42.31 32.43
C THR A 4 -24.47 -42.46 31.42
N LEU A 5 -24.32 -43.62 30.78
CA LEU A 5 -23.30 -43.85 29.75
C LEU A 5 -23.60 -43.10 28.45
N ALA A 6 -24.89 -43.02 28.06
CA ALA A 6 -25.33 -42.33 26.85
C ALA A 6 -25.14 -40.80 26.96
N ALA A 7 -25.40 -40.23 28.14
CA ALA A 7 -25.16 -38.81 28.42
C ALA A 7 -23.66 -38.46 28.35
N ARG A 8 -22.78 -39.31 28.90
CA ARG A 8 -21.33 -39.12 28.84
C ARG A 8 -20.77 -39.21 27.41
N ARG A 9 -21.29 -40.11 26.58
CA ARG A 9 -20.89 -40.21 25.16
C ARG A 9 -21.30 -38.99 24.34
N ARG A 10 -22.50 -38.45 24.58
CA ARG A 10 -22.96 -37.21 23.93
C ARG A 10 -22.09 -36.03 24.33
N ALA A 11 -21.79 -35.88 25.62
CA ALA A 11 -20.91 -34.83 26.11
C ALA A 11 -19.50 -34.89 25.50
N ALA A 12 -18.93 -36.08 25.34
CA ALA A 12 -17.62 -36.27 24.70
C ALA A 12 -17.62 -35.91 23.21
N LEU A 13 -18.69 -36.24 22.47
CA LEU A 13 -18.86 -35.86 21.07
C LEU A 13 -19.02 -34.34 20.90
N TYR A 14 -19.80 -33.68 21.77
CA TYR A 14 -19.90 -32.22 21.77
C TYR A 14 -18.57 -31.55 22.09
N ALA A 15 -17.81 -32.07 23.07
CA ALA A 15 -16.49 -31.55 23.39
C ALA A 15 -15.51 -31.68 22.21
N LEU A 16 -15.56 -32.79 21.47
CA LEU A 16 -14.73 -33.01 20.29
C LEU A 16 -15.10 -32.07 19.13
N ILE A 17 -16.40 -31.86 18.88
CA ILE A 17 -16.87 -30.94 17.84
C ILE A 17 -16.48 -29.51 18.17
N VAL A 18 -16.63 -29.09 19.44
CA VAL A 18 -16.19 -27.77 19.90
C VAL A 18 -14.69 -27.65 19.74
N ALA A 19 -13.89 -28.66 20.12
CA ALA A 19 -12.44 -28.63 19.95
C ALA A 19 -12.02 -28.51 18.47
N VAL A 20 -12.62 -29.28 17.56
CA VAL A 20 -12.31 -29.21 16.12
C VAL A 20 -12.74 -27.86 15.52
N ALA A 21 -13.92 -27.35 15.89
CA ALA A 21 -14.37 -26.03 15.47
C ALA A 21 -13.46 -24.92 16.02
N SER A 22 -12.98 -25.06 17.25
CA SER A 22 -12.06 -24.11 17.89
C SER A 22 -10.70 -24.10 17.19
N VAL A 23 -10.18 -25.28 16.83
CA VAL A 23 -8.92 -25.40 16.07
C VAL A 23 -9.08 -24.82 14.66
N LEU A 24 -10.20 -25.08 13.97
CA LEU A 24 -10.47 -24.44 12.67
C LEU A 24 -10.58 -22.92 12.78
N LEU A 25 -11.30 -22.39 13.78
CA LEU A 25 -11.44 -20.96 14.04
C LEU A 25 -10.10 -20.29 14.40
N LEU A 26 -9.24 -20.99 15.16
CA LEU A 26 -7.88 -20.51 15.47
C LEU A 26 -6.97 -20.49 14.23
N THR A 27 -7.12 -21.43 13.30
CA THR A 27 -6.31 -21.42 12.05
C THR A 27 -6.69 -20.27 11.11
N THR A 28 -7.95 -19.84 11.09
CA THR A 28 -8.38 -18.67 10.30
C THR A 28 -8.05 -17.33 10.95
N ALA A 29 -7.90 -17.28 12.28
CA ALA A 29 -7.55 -16.07 13.02
C ALA A 29 -6.05 -15.69 12.94
N LEU A 30 -5.22 -16.57 12.41
CA LEU A 30 -3.78 -16.34 12.19
C LEU A 30 -3.42 -16.00 10.75
N ALA A 31 -4.40 -15.73 9.89
CA ALA A 31 -4.14 -15.00 8.65
C ALA A 31 -3.68 -13.58 9.05
N LYS A 32 -2.37 -13.42 9.26
CA LYS A 32 -1.74 -12.11 9.33
C LYS A 32 -2.23 -11.34 8.11
N ILE A 33 -2.84 -10.18 8.35
CA ILE A 33 -2.98 -9.17 7.31
C ILE A 33 -1.55 -8.98 6.79
N ALA A 34 -1.31 -9.39 5.55
CA ALA A 34 -0.05 -9.17 4.89
C ALA A 34 0.09 -7.65 4.77
N ASP A 35 0.84 -7.09 5.71
CA ASP A 35 1.41 -5.76 5.60
C ASP A 35 2.15 -5.72 4.26
N ALA A 36 2.08 -4.61 3.56
CA ALA A 36 2.52 -4.57 2.18
C ALA A 36 3.66 -3.57 2.09
N HIS A 37 4.80 -3.97 1.51
CA HIS A 37 6.07 -3.47 2.01
C HIS A 37 6.94 -2.74 0.99
N GLY A 38 6.58 -2.67 -0.29
CA GLY A 38 7.49 -2.04 -1.25
C GLY A 38 6.87 -1.61 -2.57
N ASN A 39 7.61 -0.78 -3.29
CA ASN A 39 7.25 -0.30 -4.61
C ASN A 39 8.50 0.17 -5.39
N ILE A 40 8.37 0.35 -6.71
CA ILE A 40 9.35 1.06 -7.53
C ILE A 40 9.23 2.56 -7.26
N VAL A 41 10.28 3.11 -6.64
CA VAL A 41 10.35 4.54 -6.28
C VAL A 41 11.10 5.38 -7.32
N SER A 42 11.81 4.74 -8.27
CA SER A 42 12.44 5.42 -9.42
C SER A 42 12.70 4.45 -10.58
N PRO A 43 12.32 4.74 -11.83
CA PRO A 43 11.27 5.70 -12.18
C PRO A 43 9.97 5.31 -11.45
N ALA A 44 9.36 6.27 -10.76
CA ALA A 44 8.22 6.03 -9.87
C ALA A 44 7.10 5.25 -10.58
N SER A 45 6.55 4.23 -9.90
CA SER A 45 5.35 3.55 -10.40
C SER A 45 4.13 4.47 -10.37
N ARG A 46 3.06 4.11 -11.07
CA ARG A 46 1.84 4.93 -11.17
C ARG A 46 1.29 5.37 -9.82
N ASN A 47 1.00 4.42 -8.93
CA ASN A 47 0.39 4.73 -7.65
C ASN A 47 1.37 5.42 -6.68
N TYR A 48 2.64 4.99 -6.64
CA TYR A 48 3.66 5.67 -5.83
C TYR A 48 3.91 7.10 -6.32
N GLY A 49 3.97 7.31 -7.64
CA GLY A 49 4.15 8.64 -8.24
C GLY A 49 2.96 9.56 -7.95
N CYS A 50 1.73 9.06 -8.02
CA CYS A 50 0.55 9.83 -7.61
C CYS A 50 0.55 10.16 -6.11
N TRP A 51 0.91 9.21 -5.25
CA TRP A 51 1.10 9.43 -3.82
C TRP A 51 2.17 10.49 -3.56
N GLN A 52 3.32 10.39 -4.22
CA GLN A 52 4.45 11.29 -4.01
C GLN A 52 4.14 12.73 -4.43
N ARG A 53 3.47 12.91 -5.59
CA ARG A 53 3.17 14.24 -6.13
C ARG A 53 1.96 14.90 -5.45
N TRP A 54 0.97 14.11 -5.08
CA TRP A 54 -0.34 14.63 -4.68
C TRP A 54 -0.77 14.22 -3.28
N GLY A 55 -0.11 13.30 -2.59
CA GLY A 55 -0.56 12.80 -1.28
C GLY A 55 -0.81 13.93 -0.27
N SER A 56 0.10 14.88 -0.16
CA SER A 56 -0.04 16.03 0.75
C SER A 56 -1.19 16.99 0.39
N ASP A 57 -1.75 16.89 -0.81
CA ASP A 57 -2.74 17.80 -1.37
C ASP A 57 -3.73 17.07 -2.31
N PHE A 58 -4.15 15.87 -1.91
CA PHE A 58 -4.79 14.92 -2.84
C PHE A 58 -6.20 15.31 -3.29
N GLN A 59 -6.80 16.30 -2.62
CA GLN A 59 -8.11 16.86 -2.95
C GLN A 59 -8.01 18.14 -3.80
N ASN A 60 -6.81 18.57 -4.19
CA ASN A 60 -6.63 19.78 -4.98
C ASN A 60 -7.35 19.67 -6.33
N PRO A 61 -8.35 20.54 -6.62
CA PRO A 61 -9.11 20.48 -7.86
C PRO A 61 -8.25 20.78 -9.11
N ALA A 62 -7.10 21.44 -8.95
CA ALA A 62 -6.17 21.67 -10.04
C ALA A 62 -5.55 20.37 -10.59
N MET A 63 -5.54 19.29 -9.81
CA MET A 63 -5.05 17.98 -10.25
C MET A 63 -5.82 17.46 -11.48
N ALA A 64 -7.12 17.76 -11.57
CA ALA A 64 -7.95 17.34 -12.71
C ALA A 64 -7.43 17.80 -14.07
N THR A 65 -6.78 18.96 -14.14
CA THR A 65 -6.19 19.50 -15.36
C THR A 65 -4.69 19.27 -15.44
N GLN A 66 -3.98 19.29 -14.31
CA GLN A 66 -2.52 19.16 -14.28
C GLN A 66 -2.04 17.70 -14.38
N ASP A 67 -2.77 16.76 -13.79
CA ASP A 67 -2.43 15.34 -13.72
C ASP A 67 -3.73 14.49 -13.73
N PRO A 68 -4.46 14.47 -14.86
CA PRO A 68 -5.79 13.86 -14.94
C PRO A 68 -5.78 12.36 -14.62
N MET A 69 -4.65 11.67 -14.84
CA MET A 69 -4.53 10.25 -14.53
C MET A 69 -4.37 9.98 -13.03
N CYS A 70 -3.65 10.83 -12.30
CA CYS A 70 -3.69 10.75 -10.84
C CYS A 70 -5.04 11.22 -10.30
N TRP A 71 -5.67 12.24 -10.89
CA TRP A 71 -6.99 12.70 -10.46
C TRP A 71 -8.02 11.58 -10.49
N GLN A 72 -8.18 10.90 -11.63
CA GLN A 72 -9.12 9.78 -11.73
C GLN A 72 -8.80 8.65 -10.74
N ALA A 73 -7.52 8.38 -10.47
CA ALA A 73 -7.12 7.37 -9.50
C ALA A 73 -7.50 7.77 -8.07
N TRP A 74 -7.22 9.01 -7.66
CA TRP A 74 -7.64 9.56 -6.37
C TRP A 74 -9.15 9.63 -6.21
N GLN A 75 -9.91 9.89 -7.29
CA GLN A 75 -11.37 9.85 -7.24
C GLN A 75 -11.92 8.43 -7.16
N ALA A 76 -11.26 7.44 -7.77
CA ALA A 76 -11.70 6.06 -7.81
C ALA A 76 -11.47 5.34 -6.47
N ASP A 77 -10.23 5.37 -5.96
CA ASP A 77 -9.90 4.84 -4.63
C ASP A 77 -8.58 5.45 -4.12
N PRO A 78 -8.65 6.41 -3.16
CA PRO A 78 -7.47 6.95 -2.50
C PRO A 78 -6.55 5.90 -1.88
N GLN A 79 -7.09 4.73 -1.48
CA GLN A 79 -6.28 3.66 -0.92
C GLN A 79 -5.28 3.06 -1.92
N ALA A 80 -5.48 3.24 -3.23
CA ALA A 80 -4.48 2.84 -4.22
C ALA A 80 -3.14 3.59 -4.04
N MET A 81 -3.21 4.85 -3.60
CA MET A 81 -2.04 5.71 -3.35
C MET A 81 -1.61 5.64 -1.89
N TRP A 82 -2.54 5.58 -0.96
CA TRP A 82 -2.23 5.50 0.47
C TRP A 82 -1.62 4.16 0.89
N ASN A 83 -2.05 3.07 0.25
CA ASN A 83 -1.40 1.78 0.32
C ASN A 83 -0.55 1.59 -0.95
N TRP A 84 0.36 2.53 -1.22
CA TRP A 84 1.20 2.49 -2.41
C TRP A 84 2.09 1.24 -2.43
N ASN A 85 2.46 0.72 -1.27
CA ASN A 85 3.29 -0.45 -1.06
C ASN A 85 2.54 -1.80 -1.17
N GLY A 86 1.23 -1.77 -1.46
CA GLY A 86 0.34 -2.95 -1.44
C GLY A 86 -0.09 -3.60 -2.74
N LEU A 87 0.60 -3.30 -3.84
CA LEU A 87 0.24 -3.81 -5.15
C LEU A 87 0.83 -5.22 -5.40
N PHE A 88 0.28 -6.22 -4.71
CA PHE A 88 0.75 -7.61 -4.77
C PHE A 88 -0.38 -8.63 -5.01
N ARG A 89 0.01 -9.84 -5.40
CA ARG A 89 -0.80 -11.07 -5.37
C ARG A 89 -0.07 -12.13 -4.56
N GLU A 90 -0.82 -13.07 -4.02
CA GLU A 90 -0.28 -14.27 -3.37
C GLU A 90 -0.67 -15.53 -4.15
N GLY A 91 0.13 -16.61 -4.05
CA GLY A 91 -0.22 -17.91 -4.61
C GLY A 91 -0.19 -17.98 -6.14
N VAL A 92 0.58 -17.10 -6.80
CA VAL A 92 0.68 -17.07 -8.28
C VAL A 92 1.54 -18.22 -8.81
N ALA A 93 2.40 -18.81 -7.97
CA ALA A 93 3.28 -19.94 -8.31
C ALA A 93 4.11 -19.70 -9.59
N GLY A 94 4.53 -18.45 -9.82
CA GLY A 94 5.28 -18.03 -11.02
C GLY A 94 4.46 -17.93 -12.31
N ASN A 95 3.18 -18.32 -12.34
CA ASN A 95 2.31 -18.20 -13.51
C ASN A 95 1.68 -16.80 -13.63
N HIS A 96 2.53 -15.78 -13.76
CA HIS A 96 2.10 -14.37 -13.78
C HIS A 96 1.11 -14.07 -14.92
N GLN A 97 1.38 -14.57 -16.12
CA GLN A 97 0.52 -14.35 -17.29
C GLN A 97 -0.83 -15.05 -17.16
N GLY A 98 -0.89 -16.22 -16.51
CA GLY A 98 -2.15 -16.88 -16.21
C GLY A 98 -2.97 -16.17 -15.13
N ALA A 99 -2.32 -15.50 -14.18
CA ALA A 99 -2.97 -14.79 -13.08
C ALA A 99 -3.40 -13.35 -13.42
N ILE A 100 -2.79 -12.74 -14.44
CA ILE A 100 -2.96 -11.32 -14.79
C ILE A 100 -3.35 -11.22 -16.27
N PRO A 101 -4.64 -11.04 -16.58
CA PRO A 101 -5.11 -10.84 -17.95
C PRO A 101 -4.54 -9.58 -18.61
N ASP A 102 -4.49 -9.57 -19.94
CA ASP A 102 -4.21 -8.36 -20.71
C ASP A 102 -5.21 -7.23 -20.35
N GLY A 103 -4.71 -6.00 -20.29
CA GLY A 103 -5.44 -4.83 -19.83
C GLY A 103 -5.47 -4.66 -18.31
N GLN A 104 -4.97 -5.63 -17.53
CA GLN A 104 -4.99 -5.60 -16.06
C GLN A 104 -3.59 -5.65 -15.44
N LEU A 105 -2.54 -5.39 -16.23
CA LEU A 105 -1.16 -5.57 -15.78
C LEU A 105 -0.81 -4.59 -14.65
N CYS A 106 -1.29 -3.35 -14.73
CA CYS A 106 -0.93 -2.29 -13.78
C CYS A 106 -1.73 -2.34 -12.47
N SER A 107 -2.85 -3.06 -12.43
CA SER A 107 -3.57 -3.42 -11.19
C SER A 107 -3.25 -4.82 -10.67
N ALA A 108 -2.31 -5.53 -11.31
CA ALA A 108 -2.01 -6.93 -11.06
C ALA A 108 -3.25 -7.84 -11.12
N GLY A 109 -4.08 -7.74 -12.17
CA GLY A 109 -5.27 -8.57 -12.32
C GLY A 109 -6.35 -8.20 -11.30
N HIS A 110 -6.59 -6.90 -11.11
CA HIS A 110 -7.53 -6.36 -10.13
C HIS A 110 -7.31 -6.87 -8.70
N THR A 111 -6.04 -6.93 -8.27
CA THR A 111 -5.70 -7.46 -6.94
C THR A 111 -6.31 -6.62 -5.81
N GLN A 112 -6.28 -7.16 -4.59
CA GLN A 112 -6.74 -6.46 -3.38
C GLN A 112 -8.19 -5.95 -3.49
N SER A 113 -9.09 -6.81 -3.97
CA SER A 113 -10.51 -6.49 -4.21
C SER A 113 -10.72 -5.29 -5.15
N GLY A 114 -9.82 -5.11 -6.12
CA GLY A 114 -9.92 -4.06 -7.13
C GLY A 114 -9.39 -2.69 -6.72
N ARG A 115 -8.71 -2.57 -5.57
CA ARG A 115 -8.13 -1.32 -5.05
C ARG A 115 -7.32 -0.56 -6.09
N TYR A 116 -6.56 -1.28 -6.92
CA TYR A 116 -5.63 -0.69 -7.89
C TYR A 116 -6.18 -0.61 -9.33
N ASN A 117 -7.47 -0.86 -9.56
CA ASN A 117 -8.04 -0.92 -10.92
C ASN A 117 -7.83 0.37 -11.72
N ALA A 118 -7.85 1.53 -11.06
CA ALA A 118 -7.61 2.81 -11.71
C ALA A 118 -6.19 2.95 -12.29
N MET A 119 -5.25 2.06 -11.93
CA MET A 119 -3.92 2.00 -12.53
C MET A 119 -3.95 1.41 -13.95
N ASP A 120 -5.04 0.75 -14.37
CA ASP A 120 -5.19 0.22 -15.73
C ASP A 120 -5.79 1.23 -16.72
N THR A 121 -6.29 2.38 -16.23
CA THR A 121 -6.86 3.44 -17.07
C THR A 121 -5.84 3.85 -18.15
N VAL A 122 -6.26 3.76 -19.41
CA VAL A 122 -5.46 4.17 -20.56
C VAL A 122 -5.50 5.69 -20.69
N GLY A 123 -4.34 6.32 -20.80
CA GLY A 123 -4.25 7.78 -20.91
C GLY A 123 -2.85 8.32 -20.66
N ASP A 124 -2.74 9.65 -20.64
CA ASP A 124 -1.46 10.36 -20.56
C ASP A 124 -0.93 10.44 -19.12
N TRP A 125 -0.51 9.30 -18.56
CA TRP A 125 0.13 9.22 -17.25
C TRP A 125 1.46 10.01 -17.23
N LYS A 126 1.74 10.74 -16.15
CA LYS A 126 3.00 11.48 -16.01
C LYS A 126 4.19 10.55 -16.11
N ALA A 127 5.05 10.81 -17.09
CA ALA A 127 6.20 9.98 -17.40
C ALA A 127 7.51 10.61 -16.92
N GLN A 128 8.44 9.79 -16.42
CA GLN A 128 9.80 10.20 -16.09
C GLN A 128 10.74 10.02 -17.30
N SER A 129 11.55 11.03 -17.61
CA SER A 129 12.59 10.91 -18.64
C SER A 129 13.73 10.01 -18.15
N ILE A 130 14.07 8.98 -18.94
CA ILE A 130 15.17 8.06 -18.63
C ILE A 130 16.01 7.75 -19.89
N ALA A 131 17.26 7.31 -19.68
CA ALA A 131 18.11 6.81 -20.74
C ALA A 131 17.75 5.36 -21.10
N ASN A 132 18.16 4.88 -22.28
CA ASN A 132 17.95 3.49 -22.70
C ASN A 132 18.66 2.47 -21.82
N ASN A 133 19.79 2.85 -21.21
CA ASN A 133 20.39 2.14 -20.08
C ASN A 133 19.94 2.82 -18.80
N PHE A 134 19.21 2.10 -17.96
CA PHE A 134 18.59 2.64 -16.76
C PHE A 134 18.61 1.61 -15.64
N SER A 135 18.22 2.05 -14.44
CA SER A 135 17.93 1.17 -13.32
C SER A 135 16.55 1.50 -12.76
N VAL A 136 15.85 0.48 -12.29
CA VAL A 136 14.68 0.65 -11.42
C VAL A 136 15.14 0.50 -9.96
N LYS A 137 14.77 1.46 -9.11
CA LYS A 137 14.97 1.42 -7.66
C LYS A 137 13.71 0.86 -7.01
N LEU A 138 13.80 -0.34 -6.47
CA LEU A 138 12.77 -0.92 -5.62
C LEU A 138 13.09 -0.61 -4.16
N TYR A 139 12.11 -0.09 -3.44
CA TYR A 139 12.16 0.10 -1.98
C TYR A 139 11.32 -0.99 -1.31
N ASP A 140 11.83 -1.57 -0.23
CA ASP A 140 11.19 -2.59 0.59
C ASP A 140 11.37 -2.28 2.08
N GLN A 141 10.29 -1.89 2.73
CA GLN A 141 10.19 -1.57 4.13
C GLN A 141 10.40 -2.78 5.06
N ALA A 142 10.03 -4.00 4.65
CA ALA A 142 10.14 -5.20 5.48
C ALA A 142 11.42 -6.01 5.28
N SER A 143 12.19 -5.70 4.25
CA SER A 143 13.43 -6.46 3.98
C SER A 143 13.13 -7.94 3.70
N HIS A 144 12.17 -8.20 2.82
CA HIS A 144 11.78 -9.53 2.35
C HIS A 144 12.81 -10.17 1.40
N GLY A 145 13.60 -9.35 0.71
CA GLY A 145 14.48 -9.80 -0.37
C GLY A 145 13.67 -10.22 -1.61
N ALA A 146 14.34 -10.85 -2.57
CA ALA A 146 13.69 -11.31 -3.79
C ALA A 146 14.18 -12.70 -4.21
N ASP A 147 13.27 -13.54 -4.68
CA ASP A 147 13.63 -14.74 -5.45
C ASP A 147 14.06 -14.36 -6.86
N TYR A 148 13.41 -13.34 -7.42
CA TYR A 148 13.83 -12.63 -8.61
C TYR A 148 13.12 -11.28 -8.71
N ILE A 149 13.73 -10.37 -9.47
CA ILE A 149 13.06 -9.18 -9.98
C ILE A 149 13.24 -9.18 -11.50
N ARG A 150 12.14 -9.02 -12.23
CA ARG A 150 12.12 -8.95 -13.70
C ARG A 150 11.64 -7.58 -14.13
N VAL A 151 12.37 -6.98 -15.05
CA VAL A 151 12.08 -5.66 -15.60
C VAL A 151 11.78 -5.81 -17.07
N TYR A 152 10.56 -5.43 -17.45
CA TYR A 152 10.08 -5.42 -18.81
C TYR A 152 9.92 -3.99 -19.30
N VAL A 153 10.04 -3.78 -20.60
CA VAL A 153 9.72 -2.51 -21.25
C VAL A 153 8.83 -2.80 -22.45
N THR A 154 7.83 -1.95 -22.64
CA THR A 154 7.00 -1.97 -23.84
C THR A 154 7.83 -1.89 -25.13
N LYS A 155 7.43 -2.65 -26.17
CA LYS A 155 8.07 -2.66 -27.48
C LYS A 155 7.89 -1.31 -28.17
N GLN A 156 8.84 -0.94 -29.05
CA GLN A 156 8.71 0.26 -29.88
C GLN A 156 7.42 0.18 -30.72
N GLY A 157 6.69 1.29 -30.82
CA GLY A 157 5.41 1.37 -31.54
C GLY A 157 4.18 1.14 -30.67
N TYR A 158 4.32 0.64 -29.44
CA TYR A 158 3.24 0.66 -28.45
C TYR A 158 2.96 2.09 -27.97
N ASN A 159 1.69 2.48 -27.88
CA ASN A 159 1.28 3.79 -27.38
C ASN A 159 0.52 3.67 -26.05
N PRO A 160 1.16 3.99 -24.90
CA PRO A 160 0.52 3.88 -23.58
C PRO A 160 -0.64 4.86 -23.36
N ILE A 161 -0.75 5.90 -24.19
CA ILE A 161 -1.79 6.92 -24.07
C ILE A 161 -3.11 6.43 -24.67
N THR A 162 -3.06 5.51 -25.64
CA THR A 162 -4.24 5.08 -26.41
C THR A 162 -4.47 3.57 -26.41
N GLN A 163 -3.53 2.78 -25.88
CA GLN A 163 -3.62 1.32 -25.88
C GLN A 163 -3.55 0.75 -24.46
N PRO A 164 -4.37 -0.27 -24.14
CA PRO A 164 -4.21 -1.03 -22.90
C PRO A 164 -2.92 -1.85 -22.92
N LEU A 165 -2.27 -1.96 -21.77
CA LEU A 165 -1.06 -2.76 -21.62
C LEU A 165 -1.42 -4.25 -21.63
N GLY A 166 -0.59 -5.07 -22.28
CA GLY A 166 -0.78 -6.51 -22.40
C GLY A 166 0.56 -7.21 -22.50
N TRP A 167 0.62 -8.50 -22.19
CA TRP A 167 1.87 -9.27 -22.17
C TRP A 167 2.58 -9.28 -23.53
N GLY A 168 1.82 -9.32 -24.63
CA GLY A 168 2.36 -9.26 -25.99
C GLY A 168 3.10 -7.95 -26.31
N ASN A 169 2.83 -6.88 -25.56
CA ASN A 169 3.47 -5.57 -25.72
C ASN A 169 4.83 -5.47 -25.03
N LEU A 170 5.19 -6.43 -24.16
CA LEU A 170 6.37 -6.35 -23.30
C LEU A 170 7.57 -7.14 -23.84
N GLU A 171 8.77 -6.66 -23.55
CA GLU A 171 10.04 -7.36 -23.72
C GLU A 171 10.82 -7.32 -22.41
N LEU A 172 11.40 -8.46 -21.99
CA LEU A 172 12.25 -8.54 -20.80
C LEU A 172 13.59 -7.85 -21.10
N VAL A 173 13.95 -6.83 -20.33
CA VAL A 173 15.17 -6.02 -20.54
C VAL A 173 16.17 -6.07 -19.39
N GLY A 174 15.76 -6.65 -18.26
CA GLY A 174 16.58 -6.77 -17.06
C GLY A 174 16.04 -7.82 -16.11
N GLN A 175 16.92 -8.53 -15.41
CA GLN A 175 16.55 -9.50 -14.40
C GLN A 175 17.68 -9.68 -13.38
N ILE A 176 17.31 -9.88 -12.11
CA ILE A 176 18.19 -10.46 -11.09
C ILE A 176 17.57 -11.76 -10.56
N GLY A 177 18.43 -12.64 -10.06
CA GLY A 177 18.02 -13.86 -9.36
C GLY A 177 17.81 -13.65 -7.87
N ASN A 178 17.89 -14.75 -7.11
CA ASN A 178 17.67 -14.70 -5.67
C ASN A 178 18.68 -13.77 -4.99
N THR A 179 18.15 -12.76 -4.30
CA THR A 179 18.91 -11.71 -3.64
C THR A 179 18.29 -11.45 -2.26
N PRO A 180 18.84 -12.06 -1.19
CA PRO A 180 18.38 -11.84 0.17
C PRO A 180 18.48 -10.35 0.57
N ALA A 181 17.59 -9.88 1.44
CA ALA A 181 17.56 -8.48 1.85
C ALA A 181 18.85 -7.97 2.52
N SER A 182 19.66 -8.88 3.09
CA SER A 182 20.98 -8.53 3.65
C SER A 182 21.96 -7.99 2.61
N GLN A 183 21.72 -8.21 1.31
CA GLN A 183 22.53 -7.68 0.22
C GLN A 183 21.99 -6.35 -0.33
N TRP A 184 20.84 -5.88 0.15
CA TRP A 184 20.20 -4.66 -0.31
C TRP A 184 20.76 -3.45 0.45
N THR A 185 20.61 -2.27 -0.12
CA THR A 185 21.10 -1.03 0.48
C THR A 185 20.14 -0.56 1.58
N PRO A 186 20.58 -0.38 2.84
CA PRO A 186 19.73 0.19 3.88
C PRO A 186 19.31 1.63 3.56
N GLU A 187 18.06 1.97 3.81
CA GLU A 187 17.54 3.32 3.59
C GLU A 187 17.40 4.07 4.93
N SER A 188 17.73 5.37 4.93
CA SER A 188 17.70 6.20 6.14
C SER A 188 16.29 6.38 6.73
N ALA A 189 15.25 6.24 5.91
CA ALA A 189 13.85 6.25 6.31
C ALA A 189 13.38 4.91 6.92
N GLY A 190 14.29 3.92 7.06
CA GLY A 190 13.96 2.54 7.39
C GLY A 190 13.76 1.69 6.15
N GLY A 191 13.87 0.36 6.29
CA GLY A 191 13.81 -0.59 5.17
C GLY A 191 15.11 -0.66 4.36
N VAL A 192 15.01 -1.30 3.19
CA VAL A 192 16.12 -1.51 2.25
C VAL A 192 15.69 -1.19 0.82
N SER A 193 16.66 -1.00 -0.07
CA SER A 193 16.41 -0.82 -1.49
C SER A 193 17.41 -1.57 -2.37
N ILE A 194 16.98 -1.85 -3.60
CA ILE A 194 17.83 -2.45 -4.62
C ILE A 194 17.63 -1.74 -5.96
N GLN A 195 18.73 -1.61 -6.71
CA GLN A 195 18.73 -1.11 -8.08
C GLN A 195 18.83 -2.30 -9.03
N VAL A 196 17.89 -2.41 -9.97
CA VAL A 196 17.89 -3.45 -11.00
C VAL A 196 18.05 -2.79 -12.37
N GLY A 197 19.16 -3.10 -13.03
CA GLY A 197 19.48 -2.55 -14.35
C GLY A 197 18.60 -3.12 -15.46
N GLY A 198 18.33 -2.30 -16.48
CA GLY A 198 17.67 -2.71 -17.72
C GLY A 198 18.21 -1.96 -18.92
N THR A 199 18.23 -2.63 -20.08
CA THR A 199 18.66 -2.05 -21.36
C THR A 199 17.56 -2.14 -22.40
N ALA A 200 16.97 -1.00 -22.74
CA ALA A 200 15.90 -0.87 -23.73
C ALA A 200 16.43 -0.29 -25.05
N SER A 201 17.32 -1.02 -25.72
CA SER A 201 17.88 -0.61 -27.01
C SER A 201 16.78 -0.34 -28.05
N GLY A 202 16.94 0.77 -28.79
CA GLY A 202 16.01 1.18 -29.85
C GLY A 202 14.70 1.82 -29.36
N ARG A 203 14.50 2.00 -28.05
CA ARG A 203 13.30 2.65 -27.51
C ARG A 203 13.40 4.17 -27.59
N THR A 204 12.35 4.83 -28.06
CA THR A 204 12.23 6.29 -28.07
C THR A 204 10.80 6.71 -27.78
N GLY A 205 10.62 7.88 -27.16
CA GLY A 205 9.30 8.40 -26.82
C GLY A 205 8.68 7.66 -25.64
N ARG A 206 7.35 7.57 -25.63
CA ARG A 206 6.56 7.12 -24.47
C ARG A 206 6.54 5.59 -24.35
N HIS A 207 6.83 5.11 -23.16
CA HIS A 207 6.85 3.70 -22.82
C HIS A 207 6.35 3.45 -21.40
N ILE A 208 6.01 2.20 -21.11
CA ILE A 208 5.83 1.69 -19.75
C ILE A 208 7.00 0.73 -19.45
N VAL A 209 7.61 0.91 -18.28
CA VAL A 209 8.44 -0.09 -17.60
C VAL A 209 7.51 -0.90 -16.70
N TYR A 210 7.54 -2.22 -16.82
CA TYR A 210 6.75 -3.13 -15.99
C TYR A 210 7.68 -4.01 -15.17
N THR A 211 7.62 -3.90 -13.85
CA THR A 211 8.49 -4.64 -12.94
C THR A 211 7.70 -5.67 -12.15
N ILE A 212 8.19 -6.91 -12.15
CA ILE A 212 7.69 -8.00 -11.31
C ILE A 212 8.72 -8.28 -10.23
N TRP A 213 8.32 -8.20 -8.97
CA TRP A 213 9.14 -8.60 -7.82
C TRP A 213 8.51 -9.81 -7.15
N GLN A 214 9.21 -10.95 -7.17
CA GLN A 214 8.85 -12.11 -6.37
C GLN A 214 9.60 -12.01 -5.04
N ALA A 215 8.88 -11.74 -3.95
CA ALA A 215 9.48 -11.65 -2.61
C ALA A 215 9.84 -13.05 -2.08
N SER A 216 10.84 -13.16 -1.21
CA SER A 216 11.33 -14.46 -0.73
C SER A 216 10.65 -15.00 0.54
N HIS A 217 9.85 -14.18 1.23
CA HIS A 217 9.24 -14.58 2.51
C HIS A 217 8.03 -15.51 2.34
N LEU A 218 7.32 -15.41 1.22
CA LEU A 218 6.13 -16.18 0.85
C LEU A 218 6.01 -16.22 -0.69
N ASP A 219 5.09 -17.02 -1.23
CA ASP A 219 4.66 -16.85 -2.62
C ASP A 219 3.81 -15.57 -2.76
N GLN A 220 4.50 -14.43 -2.72
CA GLN A 220 3.95 -13.10 -2.84
C GLN A 220 4.71 -12.35 -3.94
N SER A 221 3.95 -11.88 -4.93
CA SER A 221 4.48 -11.24 -6.12
C SER A 221 3.89 -9.85 -6.30
N TYR A 222 4.73 -8.87 -6.59
CA TYR A 222 4.37 -7.48 -6.75
C TYR A 222 4.54 -7.06 -8.21
N TYR A 223 3.70 -6.12 -8.66
CA TYR A 223 3.61 -5.74 -10.07
C TYR A 223 3.50 -4.23 -10.21
N PHE A 224 4.45 -3.61 -10.89
CA PHE A 224 4.56 -2.15 -10.93
C PHE A 224 4.66 -1.64 -12.35
N CYS A 225 3.77 -0.74 -12.74
CA CYS A 225 3.89 0.04 -13.98
C CYS A 225 4.51 1.40 -13.67
N SER A 226 5.58 1.76 -14.36
CA SER A 226 6.19 3.09 -14.33
C SER A 226 6.16 3.69 -15.75
N ASP A 227 5.50 4.84 -15.92
CA ASP A 227 5.45 5.54 -17.19
C ASP A 227 6.75 6.33 -17.41
N VAL A 228 7.34 6.19 -18.60
CA VAL A 228 8.66 6.76 -18.91
C VAL A 228 8.70 7.35 -20.31
N THR A 229 9.67 8.24 -20.54
CA THR A 229 10.01 8.73 -21.88
C THR A 229 11.48 8.45 -22.16
N PHE A 230 11.77 7.66 -23.19
CA PHE A 230 13.13 7.42 -23.69
C PHE A 230 13.52 8.48 -24.73
N GLY A 231 14.80 8.88 -24.75
CA GLY A 231 15.32 9.84 -25.72
C GLY A 231 15.11 11.31 -25.36
N GLY A 232 14.58 11.61 -24.17
CA GLY A 232 14.62 12.96 -23.61
C GLY A 232 16.03 13.26 -23.08
N VAL A 233 16.67 14.33 -23.55
CA VAL A 233 17.81 14.91 -22.86
C VAL A 233 17.38 15.28 -21.44
N ASN A 234 18.06 14.74 -20.44
CA ASN A 234 17.93 15.17 -19.07
C ASN A 234 18.55 16.58 -18.95
N PRO A 235 17.86 17.64 -18.50
CA PRO A 235 18.50 18.92 -18.22
C PRO A 235 19.48 18.87 -17.04
N SER A 236 19.63 17.72 -16.38
CA SER A 236 20.57 17.58 -15.27
C SER A 236 21.21 16.20 -15.29
N GLN A 237 22.23 16.05 -16.13
CA GLN A 237 23.49 15.41 -15.78
C GLN A 237 24.45 15.50 -16.97
N SER A 238 25.28 16.55 -16.95
CA SER A 238 26.60 16.55 -17.59
C SER A 238 27.63 16.88 -16.49
N PRO A 239 28.79 16.18 -16.43
CA PRO A 239 29.70 16.23 -15.30
C PRO A 239 30.52 17.52 -15.35
N SER A 240 30.19 18.49 -14.50
CA SER A 240 31.04 19.68 -14.33
C SER A 240 32.03 19.45 -13.21
N ALA A 241 33.23 19.02 -13.59
CA ALA A 241 34.42 19.27 -12.81
C ALA A 241 34.70 20.78 -12.82
N SER A 242 34.78 21.41 -11.65
CA SER A 242 35.46 22.69 -11.51
C SER A 242 36.00 22.91 -10.10
N PRO A 243 37.10 23.67 -9.98
CA PRO A 243 38.10 23.52 -8.95
C PRO A 243 37.77 24.31 -7.67
N SER A 244 38.15 23.73 -6.54
CA SER A 244 38.06 24.34 -5.22
C SER A 244 39.12 25.44 -5.07
N PRO A 245 38.76 26.69 -4.68
CA PRO A 245 39.71 27.63 -4.13
C PRO A 245 39.72 27.54 -2.59
N SER A 246 40.92 27.33 -2.06
CA SER A 246 41.27 27.28 -0.65
C SER A 246 41.11 28.64 0.05
N ARG A 247 40.50 28.69 1.24
CA ARG A 247 40.83 29.66 2.31
C ARG A 247 40.27 29.20 3.69
N PRO A 248 40.80 29.72 4.82
CA PRO A 248 41.28 28.92 5.96
C PRO A 248 40.27 28.88 7.13
N PRO A 249 40.55 28.10 8.21
CA PRO A 249 39.55 27.77 9.21
C PRO A 249 39.37 28.90 10.23
N SER A 250 38.12 29.11 10.65
CA SER A 250 37.82 29.81 11.90
C SER A 250 37.03 28.88 12.80
N ALA A 251 37.50 28.78 14.05
CA ALA A 251 37.13 27.78 15.03
C ALA A 251 35.92 28.19 15.87
N SER A 252 35.35 27.16 16.52
CA SER A 252 34.58 27.20 17.78
C SER A 252 33.04 27.23 17.67
N PRO A 253 32.30 26.74 18.69
CA PRO A 253 32.33 25.35 19.16
C PRO A 253 30.93 24.69 19.15
N SER A 254 30.96 23.37 19.26
CA SER A 254 29.84 22.44 19.39
C SER A 254 28.92 22.72 20.59
N PRO A 255 27.61 22.42 20.48
CA PRO A 255 26.85 21.90 21.61
C PRO A 255 26.46 20.44 21.36
N SER A 256 26.97 19.58 22.23
CA SER A 256 26.54 18.22 22.49
C SER A 256 25.03 18.14 22.72
N ARG A 257 24.35 17.20 22.04
CA ARG A 257 22.99 16.78 22.39
C ARG A 257 22.98 15.32 22.90
N PRO A 258 22.09 15.00 23.85
CA PRO A 258 22.13 13.75 24.61
C PRO A 258 21.51 12.57 23.84
N PRO A 259 21.73 11.31 24.29
CA PRO A 259 21.16 10.13 23.64
C PRO A 259 19.65 10.05 23.94
N SER A 260 18.84 9.80 22.90
CA SER A 260 17.41 9.52 23.07
C SER A 260 17.18 8.00 23.06
N PRO A 261 16.40 7.44 24.00
CA PRO A 261 16.15 6.01 24.11
C PRO A 261 15.02 5.56 23.17
N SER A 262 15.20 4.40 22.55
CA SER A 262 14.09 3.53 22.09
C SER A 262 13.67 2.64 23.28
N PRO A 263 12.39 2.26 23.45
CA PRO A 263 11.72 1.34 22.53
C PRO A 263 10.26 1.72 22.20
N SER A 264 9.84 1.53 20.95
CA SER A 264 8.42 1.62 20.58
C SER A 264 7.78 0.23 20.62
N VAL A 265 6.82 0.04 21.52
CA VAL A 265 6.01 -1.17 21.68
C VAL A 265 4.79 -1.02 20.79
N SER A 266 4.62 -1.89 19.80
CA SER A 266 3.46 -1.89 18.90
C SER A 266 2.25 -2.55 19.60
N PRO A 267 1.10 -1.87 19.80
CA PRO A 267 -0.08 -2.48 20.41
C PRO A 267 -0.87 -3.32 19.40
N SER A 268 -1.34 -4.48 19.88
CA SER A 268 -2.23 -5.42 19.18
C SER A 268 -3.62 -4.82 18.86
N PRO A 269 -4.37 -5.38 17.87
CA PRO A 269 -5.70 -4.91 17.51
C PRO A 269 -6.71 -5.21 18.63
N SER A 270 -7.38 -4.17 19.13
CA SER A 270 -8.55 -4.33 20.00
C SER A 270 -9.79 -4.47 19.12
N SER A 271 -10.46 -5.63 19.18
CA SER A 271 -11.73 -5.86 18.50
C SER A 271 -12.77 -6.34 19.50
N SER A 272 -13.87 -5.60 19.62
CA SER A 272 -15.07 -6.08 20.30
C SER A 272 -15.98 -6.76 19.27
N PRO A 273 -16.52 -7.95 19.55
CA PRO A 273 -17.47 -8.61 18.66
C PRO A 273 -18.77 -7.78 18.56
N PRO A 274 -19.34 -7.60 17.35
CA PRO A 274 -20.57 -6.83 17.19
C PRO A 274 -21.77 -7.58 17.80
N PRO A 275 -22.75 -6.85 18.38
CA PRO A 275 -24.05 -7.43 18.72
C PRO A 275 -24.75 -7.95 17.44
N PRO A 276 -25.68 -8.92 17.56
CA PRO A 276 -26.48 -9.38 16.44
C PRO A 276 -27.22 -8.20 15.78
N GLY A 277 -26.97 -7.95 14.48
CA GLY A 277 -27.58 -6.86 13.70
C GLY A 277 -26.83 -5.52 13.66
N GLY A 278 -25.67 -5.40 14.32
CA GLY A 278 -24.83 -4.19 14.30
C GLY A 278 -23.76 -4.16 13.21
N CYS A 279 -22.87 -3.16 13.26
CA CYS A 279 -21.60 -3.15 12.53
C CYS A 279 -20.43 -3.15 13.52
N SER A 280 -19.24 -3.56 13.07
CA SER A 280 -17.99 -3.44 13.81
C SER A 280 -16.99 -2.60 13.03
N ALA A 281 -16.05 -2.00 13.75
CA ALA A 281 -14.95 -1.23 13.17
C ALA A 281 -13.62 -1.69 13.76
N SER A 282 -12.60 -1.85 12.93
CA SER A 282 -11.23 -2.17 13.35
C SER A 282 -10.24 -1.19 12.76
N TYR A 283 -9.26 -0.76 13.57
CA TYR A 283 -8.25 0.22 13.20
C TYR A 283 -6.92 -0.46 12.82
N SER A 284 -6.25 0.08 11.81
CA SER A 284 -4.88 -0.24 11.44
C SER A 284 -4.08 1.05 11.24
N LEU A 285 -2.89 1.11 11.84
CA LEU A 285 -1.91 2.16 11.56
C LEU A 285 -1.13 1.75 10.31
N THR A 286 -1.31 2.47 9.21
CA THR A 286 -0.69 2.12 7.91
C THR A 286 0.58 2.92 7.62
N GLY A 287 0.84 3.99 8.38
CA GLY A 287 2.06 4.78 8.26
C GLY A 287 2.20 5.80 9.38
N GLN A 288 3.44 6.18 9.72
CA GLN A 288 3.71 7.19 10.75
C GLN A 288 5.01 7.94 10.45
N TRP A 289 5.02 9.24 10.72
CA TRP A 289 6.17 10.15 10.58
C TRP A 289 6.18 11.16 11.74
N PRO A 290 7.26 11.95 11.92
CA PRO A 290 7.31 12.95 12.98
C PRO A 290 6.12 13.93 12.90
N GLY A 291 5.24 13.89 13.91
CA GLY A 291 4.08 14.77 14.03
C GLY A 291 2.83 14.33 13.24
N GLY A 292 2.86 13.21 12.51
CA GLY A 292 1.71 12.74 11.74
C GLY A 292 1.66 11.23 11.51
N PHE A 293 0.47 10.76 11.11
CA PHE A 293 0.22 9.34 10.89
C PHE A 293 -0.91 9.12 9.89
N GLN A 294 -0.99 7.89 9.40
CA GLN A 294 -2.03 7.41 8.49
C GLN A 294 -2.76 6.24 9.13
N GLY A 295 -4.08 6.35 9.23
CA GLY A 295 -4.97 5.34 9.79
C GLY A 295 -5.92 4.78 8.74
N GLU A 296 -6.20 3.49 8.81
CA GLU A 296 -7.28 2.83 8.08
C GLU A 296 -8.27 2.23 9.08
N VAL A 297 -9.56 2.36 8.80
CA VAL A 297 -10.64 1.73 9.58
C VAL A 297 -11.44 0.85 8.64
N LYS A 298 -11.47 -0.44 8.95
CA LYS A 298 -12.34 -1.42 8.29
C LYS A 298 -13.67 -1.48 9.02
N VAL A 299 -14.76 -1.25 8.30
CA VAL A 299 -16.13 -1.37 8.77
C VAL A 299 -16.72 -2.67 8.25
N THR A 300 -17.29 -3.48 9.12
CA THR A 300 -17.90 -4.77 8.75
C THR A 300 -19.35 -4.82 9.22
N ALA A 301 -20.26 -5.16 8.31
CA ALA A 301 -21.65 -5.44 8.67
C ALA A 301 -21.73 -6.77 9.44
N GLY A 302 -22.58 -6.82 10.46
CA GLY A 302 -22.86 -8.04 11.21
C GLY A 302 -23.68 -9.05 10.39
N SER A 303 -24.55 -9.80 11.08
CA SER A 303 -25.41 -10.82 10.45
C SER A 303 -26.56 -10.25 9.61
N SER A 304 -26.68 -8.93 9.48
CA SER A 304 -27.70 -8.25 8.70
C SER A 304 -27.07 -7.20 7.79
N ALA A 305 -27.67 -7.00 6.61
CA ALA A 305 -27.24 -5.93 5.71
C ALA A 305 -27.51 -4.56 6.34
N ILE A 306 -26.62 -3.61 6.09
CA ILE A 306 -26.74 -2.22 6.56
C ILE A 306 -26.73 -1.27 5.35
N THR A 307 -27.49 -0.18 5.45
CA THR A 307 -27.60 0.82 4.38
C THR A 307 -26.66 2.00 4.56
N LYS A 308 -26.26 2.30 5.79
CA LYS A 308 -25.25 3.29 6.16
C LYS A 308 -24.54 2.82 7.43
N TRP A 309 -23.37 3.40 7.65
CA TRP A 309 -22.60 3.20 8.87
C TRP A 309 -22.06 4.53 9.38
N THR A 310 -21.97 4.62 10.70
CA THR A 310 -21.31 5.70 11.42
C THR A 310 -20.29 5.09 12.37
N VAL A 311 -19.03 5.52 12.27
CA VAL A 311 -17.96 5.12 13.20
C VAL A 311 -17.58 6.31 14.07
N THR A 312 -17.55 6.10 15.38
CA THR A 312 -16.97 7.04 16.33
C THR A 312 -15.56 6.59 16.69
N VAL A 313 -14.60 7.49 16.51
CA VAL A 313 -13.19 7.32 16.82
C VAL A 313 -12.88 8.18 18.04
N THR A 314 -12.41 7.59 19.13
CA THR A 314 -12.02 8.31 20.34
C THR A 314 -10.52 8.21 20.56
N TRP A 315 -9.86 9.37 20.56
CA TRP A 315 -8.42 9.54 20.71
C TRP A 315 -8.02 9.61 22.18
N THR A 316 -6.83 9.08 22.50
CA THR A 316 -6.29 9.08 23.86
C THR A 316 -5.19 10.12 24.09
N ASN A 317 -4.44 10.50 23.03
CA ASN A 317 -3.18 11.23 23.15
C ASN A 317 -3.12 12.47 22.22
N GLY A 318 -4.18 13.29 22.22
CA GLY A 318 -4.20 14.56 21.49
C GLY A 318 -4.15 14.41 19.97
N GLN A 319 -4.49 13.24 19.44
CA GLN A 319 -4.56 13.03 18.00
C GLN A 319 -5.73 13.82 17.39
N GLN A 320 -5.53 14.28 16.15
CA GLN A 320 -6.54 14.97 15.37
C GLN A 320 -6.52 14.43 13.95
N ILE A 321 -7.70 14.19 13.36
CA ILE A 321 -7.79 13.89 11.94
C ILE A 321 -7.63 15.19 11.16
N THR A 322 -6.65 15.23 10.26
CA THR A 322 -6.37 16.39 9.40
C THR A 322 -6.98 16.24 8.02
N ASN A 323 -7.07 15.02 7.50
CA ASN A 323 -7.72 14.73 6.23
C ASN A 323 -8.32 13.32 6.22
N ALA A 324 -9.38 13.08 5.47
CA ALA A 324 -10.03 11.77 5.39
C ALA A 324 -10.57 11.48 4.00
N TRP A 325 -10.73 10.20 3.69
CA TRP A 325 -11.31 9.73 2.43
C TRP A 325 -12.20 8.51 2.68
N ASN A 326 -13.09 8.23 1.72
CA ASN A 326 -14.11 7.18 1.81
C ASN A 326 -15.03 7.33 3.05
N ALA A 327 -15.05 8.50 3.69
CA ALA A 327 -15.94 8.87 4.77
C ALA A 327 -16.08 10.41 4.85
N THR A 328 -17.21 10.89 5.33
CA THR A 328 -17.34 12.27 5.81
C THR A 328 -17.00 12.31 7.30
N VAL A 329 -15.94 13.02 7.66
CA VAL A 329 -15.43 13.08 9.04
C VAL A 329 -15.71 14.45 9.66
N THR A 330 -16.21 14.43 10.90
CA THR A 330 -16.34 15.62 11.75
C THR A 330 -15.61 15.38 13.06
N THR A 331 -14.84 16.36 13.54
CA THR A 331 -14.05 16.26 14.77
C THR A 331 -14.56 17.23 15.83
N SER A 332 -14.63 16.76 17.08
CA SER A 332 -14.97 17.56 18.25
C SER A 332 -14.15 17.07 19.44
N GLY A 333 -13.23 17.91 19.92
CA GLY A 333 -12.30 17.55 20.99
C GLY A 333 -11.47 16.31 20.63
N SER A 334 -11.53 15.28 21.48
CA SER A 334 -10.84 14.00 21.29
C SER A 334 -11.62 12.98 20.46
N THR A 335 -12.78 13.35 19.89
CA THR A 335 -13.64 12.43 19.16
C THR A 335 -13.79 12.83 17.70
N ALA A 336 -13.70 11.86 16.79
CA ALA A 336 -14.07 12.01 15.39
C ALA A 336 -15.27 11.12 15.06
N THR A 337 -16.22 11.63 14.28
CA THR A 337 -17.35 10.86 13.75
C THR A 337 -17.21 10.76 12.24
N ALA A 338 -17.00 9.54 11.74
CA ALA A 338 -16.89 9.20 10.34
C ALA A 338 -18.21 8.57 9.85
N LYS A 339 -18.80 9.15 8.80
CA LYS A 339 -20.04 8.65 8.17
C LYS A 339 -19.73 8.13 6.77
N SER A 340 -20.42 7.06 6.38
CA SER A 340 -20.32 6.50 5.03
C SER A 340 -20.62 7.51 3.93
N VAL A 341 -19.96 7.36 2.78
CA VAL A 341 -20.27 8.10 1.54
C VAL A 341 -21.07 7.21 0.58
N ALA A 342 -21.57 7.79 -0.52
CA ALA A 342 -22.54 7.10 -1.39
C ALA A 342 -22.06 5.72 -1.88
N HIS A 343 -20.82 5.62 -2.35
CA HIS A 343 -20.30 4.39 -2.97
C HIS A 343 -20.02 3.24 -1.99
N ASN A 344 -19.91 3.51 -0.69
CA ASN A 344 -19.55 2.51 0.33
C ASN A 344 -20.51 2.45 1.51
N SER A 345 -21.72 3.00 1.36
CA SER A 345 -22.72 3.07 2.43
C SER A 345 -23.44 1.75 2.69
N ALA A 346 -23.83 1.06 1.62
CA ALA A 346 -24.54 -0.22 1.70
C ALA A 346 -23.56 -1.41 1.78
N LEU A 347 -23.72 -2.25 2.81
CA LEU A 347 -22.97 -3.49 2.97
C LEU A 347 -23.95 -4.65 3.17
N ALA A 348 -23.78 -5.73 2.40
CA ALA A 348 -24.46 -6.99 2.66
C ALA A 348 -24.02 -7.58 4.02
N ALA A 349 -24.79 -8.53 4.57
CA ALA A 349 -24.41 -9.21 5.81
C ALA A 349 -23.00 -9.82 5.69
N GLY A 350 -22.13 -9.54 6.68
CA GLY A 350 -20.73 -9.96 6.69
C GLY A 350 -19.78 -9.24 5.72
N ALA A 351 -20.30 -8.35 4.85
CA ALA A 351 -19.45 -7.58 3.95
C ALA A 351 -18.71 -6.46 4.69
N SER A 352 -17.60 -5.99 4.11
CA SER A 352 -16.78 -4.93 4.69
C SER A 352 -16.46 -3.83 3.68
N THR A 353 -16.22 -2.63 4.19
CA THR A 353 -15.56 -1.53 3.48
C THR A 353 -14.45 -0.96 4.34
N THR A 354 -13.61 -0.10 3.77
CA THR A 354 -12.64 0.69 4.53
C THR A 354 -12.86 2.18 4.31
N PHE A 355 -12.45 2.97 5.29
CA PHE A 355 -12.14 4.38 5.12
C PHE A 355 -10.78 4.67 5.74
N GLY A 356 -10.11 5.74 5.31
CA GLY A 356 -8.82 6.10 5.85
C GLY A 356 -8.71 7.59 6.12
N PHE A 357 -7.67 7.95 6.85
CA PHE A 357 -7.40 9.33 7.21
C PHE A 357 -5.92 9.59 7.47
N LEU A 358 -5.52 10.85 7.29
CA LEU A 358 -4.30 11.41 7.87
C LEU A 358 -4.65 12.04 9.21
N GLY A 359 -3.76 11.86 10.18
CA GLY A 359 -3.86 12.51 11.48
C GLY A 359 -2.56 13.16 11.90
N SER A 360 -2.67 14.13 12.81
CA SER A 360 -1.55 14.69 13.56
C SER A 360 -1.64 14.25 15.03
N TYR A 361 -0.50 14.26 15.73
CA TYR A 361 -0.46 13.98 17.16
C TYR A 361 0.60 14.85 17.83
N THR A 362 0.29 15.38 19.01
CA THR A 362 1.19 16.28 19.78
C THR A 362 1.77 15.60 21.03
N GLY A 363 1.30 14.41 21.38
CA GLY A 363 1.81 13.60 22.49
C GLY A 363 3.08 12.80 22.13
N SER A 364 3.74 12.24 23.14
CA SER A 364 4.93 11.38 22.98
C SER A 364 4.66 10.02 22.33
N ALA A 365 3.39 9.61 22.24
CA ALA A 365 2.99 8.33 21.65
C ALA A 365 1.66 8.45 20.87
N ASN A 366 1.64 7.90 19.65
CA ASN A 366 0.43 7.73 18.86
C ASN A 366 -0.29 6.43 19.25
N GLY A 367 -1.17 6.51 20.25
CA GLY A 367 -1.93 5.36 20.75
C GLY A 367 -3.08 4.97 19.81
N ALA A 368 -3.43 3.68 19.77
CA ALA A 368 -4.59 3.23 19.00
C ALA A 368 -5.90 3.84 19.55
N PRO A 369 -6.83 4.29 18.69
CA PRO A 369 -8.11 4.84 19.13
C PRO A 369 -9.06 3.74 19.63
N ALA A 370 -10.03 4.13 20.45
CA ALA A 370 -11.23 3.33 20.65
C ALA A 370 -12.21 3.57 19.49
N LEU A 371 -12.79 2.49 18.96
CA LEU A 371 -13.76 2.55 17.87
C LEU A 371 -15.11 1.99 18.32
N THR A 372 -16.19 2.68 17.95
CA THR A 372 -17.55 2.13 17.95
C THR A 372 -18.17 2.31 16.58
N CYS A 373 -19.03 1.37 16.18
CA CYS A 373 -19.74 1.41 14.92
C CYS A 373 -21.24 1.26 15.15
N SER A 374 -22.03 2.12 14.52
CA SER A 374 -23.49 2.08 14.55
C SER A 374 -24.04 2.06 13.12
N PRO A 375 -24.88 1.08 12.75
CA PRO A 375 -25.66 1.16 11.52
C PRO A 375 -26.62 2.35 11.60
N THR A 376 -26.84 3.05 10.49
CA THR A 376 -27.73 4.24 10.45
C THR A 376 -28.77 4.14 9.35
#